data_AF-A0AAD5JR80-F1
#
_entry.id   AF-A0AAD5JR80-F1
#
_cell.length_a   1.000
_cell.length_b   1.000
_cell.length_c   1.000
_cell.angle_alpha   90.00
_cell.angle_beta   90.00
_cell.angle_gamma   90.00
#
_symmetry.space_group_name_H-M   'P 1'
#
loop_
_entity.id
_entity.type
_entity.pdbx_description
1 polymer ?
#
loop_
_entity_poly.entity_id
_entity_poly.type
_entity_poly.pdbx_seq_one_letter_code
_entity_poly.pdbx_strand_id
1 'polypeptide(L)'
;MGTTHLKNHFKSCQNKSNEGGGSASGDKPAENSVIDQQLNHLDRVKMLFKQCSRFEPLPTSIETADIINVYNEEKEKLRIYFKKLPYRLSLVINTNLSSFGENIYFSVYFIDDDWKLKEKIISLKCIRGDPIMKILKNVLSEWGIDNKISYMILDDYSYNDVMSSNERENWFSSQGSLLFNGKLFCIRDFHYILIIYIGCMLGVEEVIYDHMRINFGYISGNEKFRSAIDRAKSLGKKVTTGVIPMEQELEDWGIVDLVEMGLGLKEVFFELENMDIEFKSMNLTKEEWDAVTTFYDLNVENADGTFSYDYKTANMFFPWLCSTYWKSVELVKLKPFIDEIKSLHSIRDGMKCWYDDNLVLAVAAVLDPRFKMDVVKHWYKKIYGDECETRLAIFTDYLTSVYNEYAEGTNDFQSSPSGSEETESSISYEMLDLSGKPCKFSHDHLELHLYLEGIKFPLIRDFNILDWWQSNTQYFPTLARMVRDFLSIQITVPYVDDVDDGMNAAQRADLNSDMGREAFMCSI
;
A
#
# COMPACT_ATOMS: atom_id res chain seq x y z
N MET A 1 -45.52 0.82 -6.31
CA MET A 1 -46.40 1.79 -6.99
C MET A 1 -46.05 3.23 -6.58
N GLY A 2 -44.98 3.81 -7.12
CA GLY A 2 -44.54 5.16 -6.70
C GLY A 2 -43.81 6.00 -7.76
N THR A 3 -43.67 5.50 -9.00
CA THR A 3 -42.87 6.17 -10.05
C THR A 3 -43.73 6.90 -11.09
N THR A 4 -45.04 6.61 -11.14
CA THR A 4 -45.95 7.19 -12.15
C THR A 4 -46.41 8.59 -11.79
N HIS A 5 -46.56 8.91 -10.51
CA HIS A 5 -46.97 10.25 -10.06
C HIS A 5 -45.88 11.32 -10.28
N LEU A 6 -44.60 10.96 -10.13
CA LEU A 6 -43.49 11.89 -10.37
C LEU A 6 -43.33 12.22 -11.87
N LYS A 7 -43.49 11.24 -12.76
CA LYS A 7 -43.45 11.46 -14.22
C LYS A 7 -44.63 12.32 -14.72
N ASN A 8 -45.81 12.20 -14.11
CA ASN A 8 -46.95 13.04 -14.47
C ASN A 8 -46.83 14.48 -13.94
N HIS A 9 -46.18 14.69 -12.79
CA HIS A 9 -45.86 16.04 -12.29
C HIS A 9 -44.89 16.76 -13.22
N PHE A 10 -43.82 16.11 -13.69
CA PHE A 10 -42.85 16.71 -14.61
C PHE A 10 -43.47 17.13 -15.95
N LYS A 11 -44.40 16.34 -16.51
CA LYS A 11 -45.13 16.71 -17.73
C LYS A 11 -46.12 17.88 -17.52
N SER A 12 -46.72 17.99 -16.34
CA SER A 12 -47.65 19.09 -16.04
C SER A 12 -46.93 20.43 -15.80
N CYS A 13 -45.67 20.42 -15.37
CA CYS A 13 -44.89 21.65 -15.14
C CYS A 13 -44.32 22.25 -16.42
N GLN A 14 -44.03 21.44 -17.45
CA GLN A 14 -43.53 21.95 -18.74
C GLN A 14 -44.61 22.62 -19.61
N ASN A 15 -45.89 22.29 -19.41
CA ASN A 15 -46.99 22.84 -20.21
C ASN A 15 -47.62 24.13 -19.63
N LYS A 16 -47.10 24.68 -18.52
CA LYS A 16 -47.64 25.91 -17.90
C LYS A 16 -46.79 27.16 -18.11
N SER A 17 -45.69 27.10 -18.86
CA SER A 17 -44.84 28.28 -19.11
C SER A 17 -45.23 29.09 -20.35
N ASN A 18 -46.24 28.68 -21.12
CA ASN A 18 -46.70 29.40 -22.30
C ASN A 18 -48.21 29.66 -22.21
N GLU A 19 -48.64 30.59 -21.37
CA GLU A 19 -49.86 31.37 -21.55
C GLU A 19 -49.96 32.47 -20.49
N GLY A 20 -49.87 33.74 -20.91
CA GLY A 20 -50.19 34.90 -20.06
C GLY A 20 -49.32 36.13 -20.33
N GLY A 21 -49.65 36.90 -21.36
CA GLY A 21 -49.11 38.25 -21.57
C GLY A 21 -49.75 39.28 -20.64
N GLY A 22 -48.95 40.23 -20.17
CA GLY A 22 -49.40 41.40 -19.40
C GLY A 22 -48.25 42.32 -18.99
N SER A 23 -48.19 43.49 -19.61
CA SER A 23 -47.25 44.61 -19.40
C SER A 23 -47.13 45.09 -17.95
N ALA A 24 -45.90 45.30 -17.44
CA ALA A 24 -45.46 46.56 -16.79
C ALA A 24 -43.97 46.52 -16.37
N SER A 25 -43.23 47.48 -16.92
CA SER A 25 -42.03 48.18 -16.43
C SER A 25 -41.51 47.89 -15.00
N GLY A 26 -40.19 47.66 -14.87
CA GLY A 26 -39.45 47.80 -13.62
C GLY A 26 -38.01 47.27 -13.69
N ASP A 27 -37.07 48.13 -14.08
CA ASP A 27 -35.62 47.88 -14.02
C ASP A 27 -35.14 47.57 -12.59
N LYS A 28 -34.42 46.45 -12.42
CA LYS A 28 -33.37 46.21 -11.40
C LYS A 28 -32.46 45.04 -11.86
N PRO A 29 -31.16 45.06 -11.52
CA PRO A 29 -30.12 44.39 -12.32
C PRO A 29 -30.07 42.88 -12.12
N ALA A 30 -29.85 42.17 -13.23
CA ALA A 30 -29.71 40.73 -13.37
C ALA A 30 -28.33 40.19 -12.92
N GLU A 31 -27.80 40.65 -11.79
CA GLU A 31 -26.54 40.11 -11.24
C GLU A 31 -26.75 38.84 -10.42
N ASN A 32 -27.92 38.67 -9.77
CA ASN A 32 -28.17 37.48 -8.94
C ASN A 32 -28.55 36.23 -9.76
N SER A 33 -29.01 36.35 -11.01
CA SER A 33 -29.49 35.18 -11.77
C SER A 33 -28.39 34.39 -12.46
N VAL A 34 -27.31 35.06 -12.91
CA VAL A 34 -26.21 34.40 -13.63
C VAL A 34 -25.32 33.64 -12.65
N ILE A 35 -25.05 34.24 -11.48
CA ILE A 35 -24.27 33.61 -10.41
C ILE A 35 -25.01 32.37 -9.89
N ASP A 36 -26.31 32.48 -9.59
CA ASP A 36 -27.12 31.33 -9.15
C ASP A 36 -27.24 30.24 -10.24
N GLN A 37 -27.29 30.60 -11.52
CA GLN A 37 -27.30 29.63 -12.62
C GLN A 37 -25.94 28.95 -12.81
N GLN A 38 -24.84 29.69 -12.66
CA GLN A 38 -23.49 29.13 -12.71
C GLN A 38 -23.22 28.20 -11.51
N LEU A 39 -23.62 28.58 -10.30
CA LEU A 39 -23.58 27.70 -9.12
C LEU A 39 -24.39 26.42 -9.35
N ASN A 40 -25.62 26.54 -9.88
CA ASN A 40 -26.44 25.38 -10.23
C ASN A 40 -25.83 24.50 -11.34
N HIS A 41 -25.08 25.09 -12.28
CA HIS A 41 -24.34 24.34 -13.31
C HIS A 41 -23.16 23.60 -12.69
N LEU A 42 -22.35 24.29 -11.89
CA LEU A 42 -21.17 23.74 -11.25
C LEU A 42 -21.51 22.62 -10.26
N ASP A 43 -22.62 22.75 -9.52
CA ASP A 43 -23.14 21.70 -8.64
C ASP A 43 -23.57 20.46 -9.43
N ARG A 44 -24.14 20.63 -10.63
CA ARG A 44 -24.42 19.51 -11.54
C ARG A 44 -23.14 18.86 -12.04
N VAL A 45 -22.14 19.65 -12.42
CA VAL A 45 -20.83 19.14 -12.84
C VAL A 45 -20.18 18.34 -11.70
N LYS A 46 -20.18 18.85 -10.46
CA LYS A 46 -19.71 18.12 -9.26
C LYS A 46 -20.45 16.80 -9.03
N MET A 47 -21.77 16.77 -9.24
CA MET A 47 -22.57 15.56 -9.11
C MET A 47 -22.23 14.54 -10.20
N LEU A 48 -21.99 14.99 -11.44
CA LEU A 48 -21.58 14.15 -12.55
C LEU A 48 -20.18 13.57 -12.31
N PHE A 49 -19.22 14.34 -11.78
CA PHE A 49 -17.91 13.83 -11.38
C PHE A 49 -17.98 12.73 -10.32
N LYS A 50 -18.85 12.86 -9.32
CA LYS A 50 -19.09 11.80 -8.33
C LYS A 50 -19.71 10.52 -8.90
N GLN A 51 -20.37 10.62 -10.06
CA GLN A 51 -21.06 9.50 -10.71
C GLN A 51 -20.28 8.91 -11.89
N CYS A 52 -19.37 9.69 -12.49
CA CYS A 52 -18.41 9.20 -13.47
C CYS A 52 -17.49 8.21 -12.77
N SER A 53 -17.68 6.92 -13.09
CA SER A 53 -16.64 5.93 -12.87
C SER A 53 -15.45 6.25 -13.80
N ARG A 54 -14.23 5.85 -13.41
CA ARG A 54 -12.99 5.99 -14.22
C ARG A 54 -13.11 5.49 -15.68
N PHE A 55 -14.17 4.75 -16.00
CA PHE A 55 -14.37 4.03 -17.25
C PHE A 55 -15.43 4.64 -18.18
N GLU A 56 -16.24 5.61 -17.74
CA GLU A 56 -17.26 6.23 -18.59
C GLU A 56 -16.78 7.60 -19.14
N PRO A 57 -16.98 7.87 -20.44
CA PRO A 57 -16.64 9.17 -21.01
C PRO A 57 -17.46 10.29 -20.38
N LEU A 58 -16.81 11.44 -20.15
CA LEU A 58 -17.48 12.65 -19.66
C LEU A 58 -18.69 12.99 -20.56
N PRO A 59 -19.84 13.37 -19.96
CA PRO A 59 -20.97 13.87 -20.73
C PRO A 59 -20.55 15.02 -21.64
N THR A 60 -21.02 15.03 -22.89
CA THR A 60 -20.72 16.06 -23.92
C THR A 60 -21.12 17.49 -23.55
N SER A 61 -21.78 17.69 -22.40
CA SER A 61 -22.19 18.98 -21.86
C SER A 61 -21.19 19.61 -20.89
N ILE A 62 -20.07 18.95 -20.56
CA ILE A 62 -19.06 19.47 -19.63
C ILE A 62 -17.86 20.01 -20.44
N GLU A 63 -17.56 21.30 -20.31
CA GLU A 63 -16.39 21.91 -20.94
C GLU A 63 -15.16 21.84 -20.02
N THR A 64 -13.96 21.85 -20.60
CA THR A 64 -12.69 21.90 -19.85
C THR A 64 -12.63 23.04 -18.82
N ALA A 65 -13.26 24.18 -19.14
CA ALA A 65 -13.33 25.33 -18.23
C ALA A 65 -14.13 25.02 -16.96
N ASP A 66 -15.22 24.25 -17.07
CA ASP A 66 -16.03 23.85 -15.91
C ASP A 66 -15.22 22.95 -14.97
N ILE A 67 -14.47 22.01 -15.53
CA ILE A 67 -13.59 21.09 -14.78
C ILE A 67 -12.55 21.88 -13.99
N ILE A 68 -11.89 22.84 -14.65
CA ILE A 68 -10.86 23.68 -14.02
C ILE A 68 -11.46 24.55 -12.91
N ASN A 69 -12.67 25.09 -13.10
CA ASN A 69 -13.34 25.89 -12.07
C ASN A 69 -13.70 25.04 -10.84
N VAL A 70 -14.28 23.84 -11.03
CA VAL A 70 -14.54 22.91 -9.93
C VAL A 70 -13.26 22.58 -9.18
N TYR A 71 -12.21 22.22 -9.92
CA TYR A 71 -10.91 21.87 -9.35
C TYR A 71 -10.35 23.01 -8.50
N ASN A 72 -10.33 24.25 -9.01
CA ASN A 72 -9.81 25.39 -8.27
C ASN A 72 -10.59 25.66 -6.97
N GLU A 73 -11.92 25.55 -6.99
CA GLU A 73 -12.74 25.69 -5.78
C GLU A 73 -12.46 24.59 -4.74
N GLU A 74 -12.42 23.32 -5.17
CA GLU A 74 -12.20 22.19 -4.26
C GLU A 74 -10.75 22.15 -3.76
N LYS A 75 -9.78 22.56 -4.58
CA LYS A 75 -8.38 22.74 -4.19
C LYS A 75 -8.26 23.74 -3.05
N GLU A 76 -8.88 24.91 -3.15
CA GLU A 76 -8.77 25.92 -2.09
C GLU A 76 -9.43 25.44 -0.78
N LYS A 77 -10.55 24.73 -0.86
CA LYS A 77 -11.17 24.08 0.31
C LYS A 77 -10.21 23.08 0.97
N LEU A 78 -9.57 22.22 0.17
CA LEU A 78 -8.61 21.24 0.67
C LEU A 78 -7.36 21.90 1.26
N ARG A 79 -6.83 22.97 0.65
CA ARG A 79 -5.70 23.73 1.21
C ARG A 79 -6.04 24.31 2.59
N ILE A 80 -7.21 24.92 2.74
CA ILE A 80 -7.69 25.43 4.03
C ILE A 80 -7.84 24.29 5.03
N TYR A 81 -8.36 23.14 4.60
CA TYR A 81 -8.51 21.95 5.44
C TYR A 81 -7.15 21.42 5.92
N PHE A 82 -6.19 21.19 5.02
CA PHE A 82 -4.85 20.72 5.37
C PHE A 82 -4.12 21.67 6.31
N LYS A 83 -4.29 22.99 6.14
CA LYS A 83 -3.70 23.97 7.06
C LYS A 83 -4.23 23.84 8.49
N LYS A 84 -5.51 23.46 8.66
CA LYS A 84 -6.17 23.29 9.96
C LYS A 84 -5.93 21.93 10.60
N LEU A 85 -5.50 20.93 9.84
CA LEU A 85 -5.23 19.59 10.38
C LEU A 85 -4.13 19.67 11.46
N PRO A 86 -4.35 19.11 12.66
CA PRO A 86 -3.31 19.08 13.68
C PRO A 86 -2.26 17.99 13.43
N TYR A 87 -2.53 17.07 12.50
CA TYR A 87 -1.64 15.97 12.12
C TYR A 87 -0.95 16.26 10.80
N ARG A 88 0.00 15.39 10.45
CA ARG A 88 0.83 15.53 9.25
C ARG A 88 0.31 14.62 8.13
N LEU A 89 0.90 14.78 6.95
CA LEU A 89 0.52 14.11 5.71
C LEU A 89 1.63 13.16 5.28
N SER A 90 1.25 11.96 4.82
CA SER A 90 2.14 11.07 4.07
C SER A 90 2.04 11.42 2.59
N LEU A 91 3.17 11.71 1.95
CA LEU A 91 3.25 12.05 0.53
C LEU A 91 3.72 10.83 -0.26
N VAL A 92 3.02 10.49 -1.34
CA VAL A 92 3.47 9.50 -2.33
C VAL A 92 3.73 10.21 -3.64
N ILE A 93 4.90 9.95 -4.23
CA ILE A 93 5.33 10.50 -5.51
C ILE A 93 5.64 9.36 -6.46
N ASN A 94 4.92 9.35 -7.57
CA ASN A 94 5.10 8.35 -8.62
C ASN A 94 5.36 9.04 -9.94
N THR A 95 6.16 8.39 -10.78
CA THR A 95 6.40 8.77 -12.16
C THR A 95 5.81 7.74 -13.09
N ASN A 96 5.28 8.22 -14.21
CA ASN A 96 4.75 7.36 -15.26
C ASN A 96 5.09 7.95 -16.63
N LEU A 97 5.37 7.07 -17.58
CA LEU A 97 5.51 7.40 -18.99
C LEU A 97 4.16 7.25 -19.69
N SER A 98 3.56 8.37 -20.08
CA SER A 98 2.29 8.39 -20.81
C SER A 98 2.47 8.74 -22.29
N SER A 99 1.39 8.68 -23.07
CA SER A 99 1.31 9.23 -24.43
C SER A 99 1.65 10.73 -24.50
N PHE A 100 1.63 11.43 -23.37
CA PHE A 100 1.93 12.85 -23.23
C PHE A 100 3.34 13.13 -22.66
N GLY A 101 4.17 12.10 -22.51
CA GLY A 101 5.52 12.19 -21.93
C GLY A 101 5.59 11.71 -20.48
N GLU A 102 6.74 11.99 -19.86
CA GLU A 102 7.04 11.66 -18.47
C GLU A 102 6.28 12.61 -17.53
N ASN A 103 5.41 12.03 -16.72
CA ASN A 103 4.60 12.73 -15.74
C ASN A 103 4.93 12.28 -14.34
N ILE A 104 4.71 13.18 -13.39
CA ILE A 104 4.87 12.95 -11.95
C ILE A 104 3.56 13.28 -11.23
N TYR A 105 3.17 12.38 -10.33
CA TYR A 105 1.93 12.42 -9.56
C TYR A 105 2.26 12.63 -8.10
N PHE A 106 1.46 13.45 -7.42
CA PHE A 106 1.58 13.72 -6.00
C PHE A 106 0.27 13.36 -5.32
N SER A 107 0.31 12.36 -4.44
CA SER A 107 -0.83 11.94 -3.62
C SER A 107 -0.51 12.14 -2.15
N VAL A 108 -1.47 12.69 -1.40
CA VAL A 108 -1.36 12.78 0.07
C VAL A 108 -2.33 11.81 0.73
N TYR A 109 -1.82 11.11 1.74
CA TYR A 109 -2.57 10.20 2.58
C TYR A 109 -2.56 10.70 4.01
N PHE A 110 -3.73 10.62 4.66
CA PHE A 110 -3.90 11.07 6.03
C PHE A 110 -5.11 10.39 6.66
N ILE A 111 -5.11 10.30 7.99
CA ILE A 111 -6.27 9.84 8.76
C ILE A 111 -7.02 11.07 9.27
N ASP A 112 -8.30 11.18 8.88
CA ASP A 112 -9.16 12.31 9.27
C ASP A 112 -9.68 12.20 10.71
N ASP A 113 -10.46 13.19 11.13
CA ASP A 113 -11.03 13.23 12.49
C ASP A 113 -12.06 12.13 12.75
N ASP A 114 -12.65 11.58 11.69
CA ASP A 114 -13.53 10.41 11.73
C ASP A 114 -12.76 9.08 11.75
N TRP A 115 -11.42 9.13 11.89
CA TRP A 115 -10.54 7.96 11.88
C TRP A 115 -10.63 7.14 10.61
N LYS A 116 -10.78 7.81 9.46
CA LYS A 116 -10.76 7.17 8.14
C LYS A 116 -9.51 7.56 7.39
N LEU A 117 -8.84 6.57 6.82
CA LEU A 117 -7.80 6.84 5.84
C LEU A 117 -8.41 7.55 4.62
N LYS A 118 -7.79 8.65 4.22
CA LYS A 118 -8.11 9.41 3.02
C LYS A 118 -6.92 9.46 2.10
N GLU A 119 -7.23 9.41 0.81
CA GLU A 119 -6.32 9.67 -0.29
C GLU A 119 -6.78 10.92 -1.02
N LYS A 120 -5.84 11.77 -1.40
CA LYS A 120 -6.06 12.89 -2.32
C LYS A 120 -4.89 13.03 -3.29
N ILE A 121 -5.18 12.90 -4.59
CA ILE A 121 -4.26 13.35 -5.63
C ILE A 121 -4.29 14.87 -5.62
N ILE A 122 -3.14 15.48 -5.36
CA ILE A 122 -3.01 16.94 -5.23
C ILE A 122 -2.34 17.58 -6.44
N SER A 123 -1.56 16.83 -7.22
CA SER A 123 -0.97 17.39 -8.43
C SER A 123 -0.53 16.35 -9.42
N LEU A 124 -0.57 16.76 -10.69
CA LEU A 124 -0.02 16.06 -11.84
C LEU A 124 0.82 17.06 -12.63
N LYS A 125 2.12 16.81 -12.77
CA LYS A 125 3.02 17.68 -13.54
C LYS A 125 3.76 16.87 -14.61
N CYS A 126 4.07 17.52 -15.73
CA CYS A 126 4.98 16.96 -16.72
C CYS A 126 6.42 17.31 -16.33
N ILE A 127 7.33 16.34 -16.32
CA ILE A 127 8.69 16.52 -15.83
C ILE A 127 9.49 17.43 -16.77
N ARG A 128 9.34 17.28 -18.10
CA ARG A 128 10.02 18.09 -19.13
C ARG A 128 11.54 18.27 -18.92
N GLY A 129 12.19 17.30 -18.27
CA GLY A 129 13.61 17.35 -17.92
C GLY A 129 13.97 18.27 -16.75
N ASP A 130 12.99 18.87 -16.06
CA ASP A 130 13.22 19.57 -14.79
C ASP A 130 13.55 18.56 -13.66
N PRO A 131 14.49 18.88 -12.74
CA PRO A 131 14.74 18.03 -11.58
C PRO A 131 13.49 17.81 -10.73
N ILE A 132 13.25 16.59 -10.28
CA ILE A 132 12.03 16.24 -9.52
C ILE A 132 11.97 17.05 -8.23
N MET A 133 13.10 17.25 -7.55
CA MET A 133 13.16 18.09 -6.35
C MET A 133 12.64 19.52 -6.58
N LYS A 134 12.86 20.11 -7.76
CA LYS A 134 12.35 21.45 -8.10
C LYS A 134 10.83 21.44 -8.25
N ILE A 135 10.29 20.42 -8.93
CA ILE A 135 8.85 20.24 -9.11
C ILE A 135 8.17 20.04 -7.74
N LEU A 136 8.75 19.18 -6.90
CA LEU A 136 8.29 18.90 -5.55
C LEU A 136 8.18 20.17 -4.69
N LYS A 137 9.24 20.99 -4.64
CA LYS A 137 9.24 22.27 -3.90
C LYS A 137 8.09 23.18 -4.33
N ASN A 138 7.87 23.29 -5.64
CA ASN A 138 6.80 24.11 -6.20
C ASN A 138 5.43 23.58 -5.79
N VAL A 139 5.18 22.28 -5.92
CA VAL A 139 3.89 21.67 -5.57
C VAL A 139 3.59 21.83 -4.07
N LEU A 140 4.55 21.55 -3.19
CA LEU A 140 4.32 21.68 -1.75
C LEU A 140 4.04 23.12 -1.33
N SER A 141 4.77 24.08 -1.92
CA SER A 141 4.56 25.52 -1.66
C SER A 141 3.22 26.00 -2.23
N GLU A 142 2.86 25.52 -3.43
CA GLU A 142 1.58 25.81 -4.07
C GLU A 142 0.41 25.31 -3.22
N TRP A 143 0.55 24.18 -2.54
CA TRP A 143 -0.47 23.66 -1.63
C TRP A 143 -0.38 24.23 -0.22
N GLY A 144 0.77 24.76 0.19
CA GLY A 144 1.02 25.26 1.55
C GLY A 144 1.10 24.14 2.58
N ILE A 145 1.68 23.01 2.19
CA ILE A 145 1.83 21.78 3.00
C ILE A 145 3.30 21.39 3.20
N ASP A 146 4.22 22.27 2.81
CA ASP A 146 5.67 22.10 2.87
C ASP A 146 6.23 21.94 4.28
N ASN A 147 5.45 22.28 5.32
CA ASN A 147 5.74 22.06 6.74
C ASN A 147 4.89 20.93 7.38
N LYS A 148 4.08 20.22 6.59
CA LYS A 148 3.10 19.22 7.06
C LYS A 148 3.45 17.79 6.64
N ILE A 149 4.55 17.55 5.94
CA ILE A 149 4.90 16.21 5.48
C ILE A 149 5.55 15.42 6.62
N SER A 150 5.10 14.19 6.86
CA SER A 150 5.78 13.24 7.78
C SER A 150 6.77 12.37 7.03
N TYR A 151 6.31 11.78 5.93
CA TYR A 151 7.04 10.79 5.15
C TYR A 151 6.76 11.01 3.68
N MET A 152 7.74 10.70 2.86
CA MET A 152 7.67 10.76 1.41
C MET A 152 8.04 9.40 0.83
N ILE A 153 7.09 8.76 0.17
CA ILE A 153 7.29 7.50 -0.54
C ILE A 153 7.57 7.85 -2.00
N LEU A 154 8.67 7.32 -2.51
CA LEU A 154 9.22 7.69 -3.82
C LEU A 154 9.44 6.41 -4.62
N ASP A 155 9.00 6.40 -5.88
CA ASP A 155 9.44 5.37 -6.82
C ASP A 155 10.97 5.40 -7.05
N ASP A 156 11.52 4.33 -7.62
CA ASP A 156 12.98 4.19 -7.81
C ASP A 156 13.61 5.39 -8.54
N TYR A 157 12.93 5.89 -9.57
CA TYR A 157 13.38 7.01 -10.38
C TYR A 157 13.42 8.31 -9.56
N SER A 158 12.30 8.64 -8.90
CA SER A 158 12.17 9.84 -8.06
C SER A 158 13.08 9.79 -6.84
N TYR A 159 13.24 8.61 -6.23
CA TYR A 159 14.10 8.43 -5.07
C TYR A 159 15.53 8.79 -5.41
N ASN A 160 16.07 8.30 -6.53
CA ASN A 160 17.44 8.58 -6.91
C ASN A 160 17.67 10.09 -7.20
N ASP A 161 16.73 10.77 -7.88
CA ASP A 161 16.81 12.23 -8.11
C ASP A 161 16.77 13.02 -6.78
N VAL A 162 15.71 12.80 -5.98
CA VAL A 162 15.49 13.51 -4.71
C VAL A 162 16.63 13.24 -3.72
N MET A 163 17.15 12.02 -3.69
CA MET A 163 18.23 11.65 -2.78
C MET A 163 19.58 12.25 -3.18
N SER A 164 19.81 12.46 -4.48
CA SER A 164 21.01 13.12 -5.00
C SER A 164 21.04 14.64 -4.76
N SER A 165 19.90 15.23 -4.38
CA SER A 165 19.80 16.67 -4.14
C SER A 165 20.45 17.10 -2.83
N ASN A 166 21.54 17.86 -2.93
CA ASN A 166 22.25 18.44 -1.78
C ASN A 166 21.41 19.46 -0.98
N GLU A 167 20.28 19.93 -1.51
CA GLU A 167 19.43 20.94 -0.89
C GLU A 167 18.25 20.35 -0.10
N ARG A 168 18.01 19.04 -0.19
CA ARG A 168 16.84 18.36 0.39
C ARG A 168 16.72 18.64 1.88
N GLU A 169 17.72 18.21 2.65
CA GLU A 169 17.69 18.29 4.12
C GLU A 169 17.56 19.72 4.59
N ASN A 170 18.35 20.64 4.03
CA ASN A 170 18.30 22.05 4.39
C ASN A 170 16.92 22.67 4.13
N TRP A 171 16.31 22.35 2.98
CA TRP A 171 15.00 22.89 2.63
C TRP A 171 13.91 22.37 3.58
N PHE A 172 13.76 21.06 3.75
CA PHE A 172 12.74 20.51 4.66
C PHE A 172 12.98 20.87 6.12
N SER A 173 14.25 20.95 6.57
CA SER A 173 14.59 21.44 7.91
C SER A 173 14.09 22.86 8.11
N SER A 174 14.32 23.75 7.13
CA SER A 174 13.88 25.15 7.22
C SER A 174 12.35 25.32 7.24
N GLN A 175 11.60 24.35 6.71
CA GLN A 175 10.14 24.36 6.78
C GLN A 175 9.60 23.68 8.05
N GLY A 176 10.45 23.03 8.86
CA GLY A 176 10.00 22.25 10.04
C GLY A 176 9.34 20.91 9.69
N SER A 177 9.51 20.43 8.46
CA SER A 177 8.89 19.18 7.99
C SER A 177 9.65 17.92 8.40
N LEU A 178 10.92 18.01 8.79
CA LEU A 178 11.71 16.83 9.13
C LEU A 178 11.39 16.33 10.54
N LEU A 179 10.49 15.34 10.64
CA LEU A 179 10.44 14.50 11.85
C LEU A 179 11.75 13.72 11.99
N PHE A 180 12.19 13.47 13.23
CA PHE A 180 13.35 12.65 13.56
C PHE A 180 14.65 13.08 12.89
N ASN A 181 14.87 14.40 12.78
CA ASN A 181 15.99 15.00 12.05
C ASN A 181 16.11 14.53 10.58
N GLY A 182 14.98 14.12 9.99
CA GLY A 182 14.91 13.64 8.60
C GLY A 182 15.30 12.18 8.42
N LYS A 183 15.56 11.45 9.50
CA LYS A 183 15.87 10.02 9.44
C LYS A 183 14.66 9.25 8.90
N LEU A 184 14.83 8.59 7.75
CA LEU A 184 13.77 7.84 7.04
C LEU A 184 12.61 8.72 6.56
N PHE A 185 12.85 10.01 6.34
CA PHE A 185 11.86 10.93 5.80
C PHE A 185 11.49 10.58 4.35
N CYS A 186 12.45 10.13 3.56
CA CYS A 186 12.24 9.57 2.23
C CYS A 186 12.32 8.04 2.31
N ILE A 187 11.29 7.37 1.81
CA ILE A 187 11.16 5.91 1.79
C ILE A 187 11.12 5.50 0.31
N ARG A 188 11.98 4.58 -0.11
CA ARG A 188 11.85 3.99 -1.45
C ARG A 188 10.62 3.09 -1.50
N ASP A 189 9.86 3.16 -2.58
CA ASP A 189 8.78 2.22 -2.80
C ASP A 189 9.32 0.79 -2.88
N PHE A 190 8.57 -0.17 -2.35
CA PHE A 190 9.01 -1.56 -2.30
C PHE A 190 8.65 -2.33 -3.57
N HIS A 191 8.27 -1.63 -4.65
CA HIS A 191 7.95 -2.21 -5.96
C HIS A 191 9.08 -3.07 -6.49
N TYR A 192 10.33 -2.61 -6.35
CA TYR A 192 11.47 -3.36 -6.85
C TYR A 192 11.63 -4.72 -6.14
N ILE A 193 11.40 -4.78 -4.81
CA ILE A 193 11.41 -6.05 -4.06
C ILE A 193 10.32 -7.00 -4.56
N LEU A 194 9.14 -6.47 -4.88
CA LEU A 194 8.04 -7.25 -5.44
C LEU A 194 8.37 -7.77 -6.84
N ILE A 195 8.92 -6.93 -7.72
CA ILE A 195 9.35 -7.33 -9.06
C ILE A 195 10.40 -8.44 -8.99
N ILE A 196 11.38 -8.32 -8.09
CA ILE A 196 12.40 -9.37 -7.87
C ILE A 196 11.73 -10.66 -7.42
N TYR A 197 10.83 -10.60 -6.43
CA TYR A 197 10.14 -11.79 -5.92
C TYR A 197 9.35 -12.48 -7.04
N ILE A 198 8.52 -11.74 -7.76
CA ILE A 198 7.71 -12.26 -8.88
C ILE A 198 8.62 -12.84 -9.96
N GLY A 199 9.68 -12.13 -10.36
CA GLY A 199 10.62 -12.60 -11.38
C GLY A 199 11.32 -13.91 -10.99
N CYS A 200 11.81 -14.02 -9.75
CA CYS A 200 12.42 -15.24 -9.24
C CYS A 200 11.40 -16.38 -9.13
N MET A 201 10.20 -16.10 -8.62
CA MET A 201 9.15 -17.09 -8.45
C MET A 201 8.69 -17.64 -9.81
N LEU A 202 8.38 -16.78 -10.78
CA LEU A 202 7.95 -17.20 -12.12
C LEU A 202 9.03 -18.02 -12.84
N GLY A 203 10.30 -17.63 -12.71
CA GLY A 203 11.41 -18.38 -13.30
C GLY A 203 11.54 -19.80 -12.72
N VAL A 204 11.35 -19.97 -11.41
CA VAL A 204 11.36 -21.29 -10.77
C VAL A 204 10.11 -22.09 -11.15
N GLU A 205 8.95 -21.44 -11.16
CA GLU A 205 7.67 -22.07 -11.52
C GLU A 205 7.71 -22.66 -12.91
N GLU A 206 8.18 -21.90 -13.90
CA GLU A 206 8.30 -22.36 -15.30
C GLU A 206 9.14 -23.64 -15.40
N VAL A 207 10.32 -23.66 -14.77
CA VAL A 207 11.20 -24.82 -14.83
C VAL A 207 10.61 -26.04 -14.11
N ILE A 208 10.01 -25.85 -12.92
CA ILE A 208 9.37 -26.95 -12.20
C ILE A 208 8.16 -27.47 -12.98
N TYR A 209 7.36 -26.57 -13.55
CA TYR A 209 6.18 -26.90 -14.35
C TYR A 209 6.54 -27.80 -15.53
N ASP A 210 7.58 -27.45 -16.29
CA ASP A 210 8.05 -28.23 -17.42
C ASP A 210 8.50 -29.64 -17.01
N HIS A 211 9.26 -29.76 -15.92
CA HIS A 211 9.67 -31.06 -15.40
C HIS A 211 8.48 -31.91 -14.94
N MET A 212 7.49 -31.30 -14.27
CA MET A 212 6.28 -32.00 -13.86
C MET A 212 5.50 -32.49 -15.07
N ARG A 213 5.31 -31.66 -16.09
CA ARG A 213 4.63 -32.05 -17.34
C ARG A 213 5.35 -33.19 -18.05
N ILE A 214 6.68 -33.14 -18.15
CA ILE A 214 7.48 -34.22 -18.77
C ILE A 214 7.29 -35.53 -17.99
N ASN A 215 7.43 -35.49 -16.66
CA ASN A 215 7.29 -36.69 -15.82
C ASN A 215 5.87 -37.26 -15.88
N PHE A 216 4.83 -36.42 -15.81
CA PHE A 216 3.44 -36.86 -15.89
C PHE A 216 3.06 -37.38 -17.28
N GLY A 217 3.51 -36.69 -18.34
CA GLY A 217 3.33 -37.14 -19.72
C GLY A 217 4.00 -38.50 -19.97
N TYR A 218 5.20 -38.72 -19.41
CA TYR A 218 5.90 -40.00 -19.56
C TYR A 218 5.19 -41.16 -18.88
N ILE A 219 4.65 -40.96 -17.67
CA ILE A 219 3.92 -42.04 -16.98
C ILE A 219 2.53 -42.28 -17.58
N SER A 220 1.97 -41.30 -18.30
CA SER A 220 0.72 -41.44 -19.03
C SER A 220 0.88 -42.43 -20.18
N GLY A 221 0.39 -43.66 -19.96
CA GLY A 221 0.51 -44.76 -20.93
C GLY A 221 1.75 -45.63 -20.78
N ASN A 222 2.61 -45.41 -19.78
CA ASN A 222 3.74 -46.29 -19.50
C ASN A 222 3.34 -47.47 -18.59
N GLU A 223 3.34 -48.68 -19.15
CA GLU A 223 2.96 -49.91 -18.43
C GLU A 223 3.87 -50.22 -17.21
N LYS A 224 5.12 -49.76 -17.23
CA LYS A 224 6.09 -49.96 -16.13
C LYS A 224 5.76 -49.11 -14.91
N PHE A 225 5.00 -48.02 -15.06
CA PHE A 225 4.62 -47.15 -13.94
C PHE A 225 3.86 -47.91 -12.84
N ARG A 226 2.95 -48.82 -13.23
CA ARG A 226 2.23 -49.65 -12.24
C ARG A 226 3.17 -50.56 -11.45
N SER A 227 4.16 -51.13 -12.13
CA SER A 227 5.20 -51.94 -11.49
C SER A 227 6.07 -51.11 -10.54
N ALA A 228 6.35 -49.85 -10.87
CA ALA A 228 7.05 -48.92 -9.99
C ALA A 228 6.25 -48.60 -8.72
N ILE A 229 4.94 -48.38 -8.83
CA ILE A 229 4.06 -48.19 -7.66
C ILE A 229 4.12 -49.41 -6.75
N ASP A 230 3.99 -50.61 -7.30
CA ASP A 230 3.95 -51.85 -6.52
C ASP A 230 5.29 -52.09 -5.81
N ARG A 231 6.42 -51.83 -6.49
CA ARG A 231 7.75 -51.93 -5.85
C ARG A 231 7.92 -50.91 -4.74
N ALA A 232 7.58 -49.63 -4.98
CA ALA A 232 7.67 -48.59 -3.96
C ALA A 232 6.88 -48.97 -2.69
N LYS A 233 5.63 -49.44 -2.87
CA LYS A 233 4.78 -49.93 -1.76
C LYS A 233 5.38 -51.15 -1.06
N SER A 234 5.94 -52.10 -1.81
CA SER A 234 6.56 -53.31 -1.23
C SER A 234 7.79 -52.99 -0.37
N LEU A 235 8.50 -51.90 -0.68
CA LEU A 235 9.64 -51.39 0.07
C LEU A 235 9.23 -50.50 1.27
N GLY A 236 7.93 -50.34 1.52
CA GLY A 236 7.41 -49.48 2.58
C GLY A 236 7.58 -47.98 2.32
N LYS A 237 7.84 -47.59 1.07
CA LYS A 237 7.97 -46.17 0.69
C LYS A 237 6.61 -45.48 0.70
N LYS A 238 6.59 -44.19 1.05
CA LYS A 238 5.37 -43.38 1.09
C LYS A 238 4.92 -43.07 -0.34
N VAL A 239 3.73 -43.56 -0.70
CA VAL A 239 3.05 -43.25 -1.97
C VAL A 239 1.68 -42.71 -1.61
N THR A 240 1.44 -41.42 -1.83
CA THR A 240 0.21 -40.75 -1.38
C THR A 240 -0.92 -40.82 -2.40
N THR A 241 -0.60 -41.04 -3.69
CA THR A 241 -1.56 -41.21 -4.77
C THR A 241 -1.09 -42.27 -5.76
N GLY A 242 -2.03 -42.96 -6.41
CA GLY A 242 -1.75 -43.92 -7.51
C GLY A 242 -2.56 -43.63 -8.76
N VAL A 243 -3.14 -42.42 -8.83
CA VAL A 243 -3.94 -41.93 -9.95
C VAL A 243 -3.00 -41.24 -10.94
N ILE A 244 -3.15 -41.56 -12.23
CA ILE A 244 -2.44 -40.89 -13.32
C ILE A 244 -3.36 -39.77 -13.81
N PRO A 245 -2.93 -38.49 -13.78
CA PRO A 245 -3.69 -37.40 -14.37
C PRO A 245 -3.92 -37.64 -15.85
N MET A 246 -5.11 -37.31 -16.34
CA MET A 246 -5.29 -37.18 -17.79
C MET A 246 -4.51 -35.97 -18.30
N GLU A 247 -4.04 -36.02 -19.54
CA GLU A 247 -3.29 -34.91 -20.17
C GLU A 247 -4.07 -33.59 -20.12
N GLN A 248 -5.39 -33.66 -20.27
CA GLN A 248 -6.29 -32.51 -20.15
C GLN A 248 -6.42 -31.97 -18.71
N GLU A 249 -6.29 -32.83 -17.69
CA GLU A 249 -6.29 -32.38 -16.29
C GLU A 249 -4.99 -31.62 -15.96
N LEU A 250 -3.85 -32.01 -16.54
CA LEU A 250 -2.57 -31.33 -16.37
C LEU A 250 -2.56 -29.89 -16.94
N GLU A 251 -3.42 -29.60 -17.92
CA GLU A 251 -3.57 -28.26 -18.50
C GLU A 251 -4.38 -27.32 -17.60
N ASP A 252 -5.31 -27.86 -16.83
CA ASP A 252 -6.20 -27.10 -15.94
C ASP A 252 -5.62 -26.88 -14.54
N TRP A 253 -4.56 -27.60 -14.16
CA TRP A 253 -3.99 -27.56 -12.81
C TRP A 253 -3.01 -26.40 -12.60
N GLY A 254 -3.08 -25.78 -11.42
CA GLY A 254 -2.07 -24.83 -10.96
C GLY A 254 -0.76 -25.53 -10.60
N ILE A 255 0.33 -24.76 -10.55
CA ILE A 255 1.67 -25.29 -10.20
C ILE A 255 1.70 -25.97 -8.83
N VAL A 256 0.96 -25.44 -7.84
CA VAL A 256 0.92 -26.01 -6.48
C VAL A 256 0.31 -27.41 -6.50
N ASP A 257 -0.79 -27.61 -7.23
CA ASP A 257 -1.46 -28.92 -7.34
C ASP A 257 -0.57 -29.95 -8.05
N LEU A 258 0.11 -29.53 -9.13
CA LEU A 258 1.06 -30.37 -9.87
C LEU A 258 2.23 -30.80 -8.99
N VAL A 259 2.81 -29.87 -8.24
CA VAL A 259 3.93 -30.14 -7.34
C VAL A 259 3.49 -31.04 -6.18
N GLU A 260 2.32 -30.81 -5.58
CA GLU A 260 1.78 -31.66 -4.52
C GLU A 260 1.66 -33.12 -4.99
N MET A 261 1.10 -33.32 -6.17
CA MET A 261 0.99 -34.64 -6.77
C MET A 261 2.36 -35.24 -7.09
N GLY A 262 3.26 -34.45 -7.66
CA GLY A 262 4.62 -34.87 -7.99
C GLY A 262 5.37 -35.36 -6.76
N LEU A 263 5.29 -34.61 -5.64
CA LEU A 263 5.84 -35.00 -4.35
C LEU A 263 5.21 -36.29 -3.80
N GLY A 264 3.91 -36.49 -4.04
CA GLY A 264 3.20 -37.70 -3.71
C GLY A 264 3.66 -38.96 -4.46
N LEU A 265 4.27 -38.76 -5.64
CA LEU A 265 4.81 -39.78 -6.53
C LEU A 265 6.35 -39.82 -6.56
N LYS A 266 7.06 -38.94 -5.84
CA LYS A 266 8.53 -38.83 -5.79
C LYS A 266 9.22 -40.20 -5.67
N GLU A 267 8.78 -41.02 -4.73
CA GLU A 267 9.35 -42.35 -4.51
C GLU A 267 9.06 -43.34 -5.64
N VAL A 268 7.91 -43.19 -6.32
CA VAL A 268 7.56 -44.00 -7.50
C VAL A 268 8.44 -43.62 -8.69
N PHE A 269 8.74 -42.34 -8.88
CA PHE A 269 9.64 -41.87 -9.93
C PHE A 269 11.05 -42.45 -9.76
N PHE A 270 11.60 -42.48 -8.53
CA PHE A 270 12.90 -43.14 -8.30
C PHE A 270 12.88 -44.65 -8.57
N GLU A 271 11.77 -45.34 -8.26
CA GLU A 271 11.65 -46.76 -8.63
C GLU A 271 11.53 -46.95 -10.15
N LEU A 272 10.81 -46.05 -10.84
CA LEU A 272 10.68 -46.09 -12.29
C LEU A 272 12.03 -45.85 -12.97
N GLU A 273 12.83 -44.89 -12.48
CA GLU A 273 14.19 -44.63 -12.96
C GLU A 273 15.08 -45.89 -12.90
N ASN A 274 14.95 -46.69 -11.83
CA ASN A 274 15.71 -47.92 -11.68
C ASN A 274 15.25 -49.02 -12.66
N MET A 275 14.03 -48.94 -13.19
CA MET A 275 13.45 -49.90 -14.12
C MET A 275 13.55 -49.47 -15.58
N ASP A 276 13.64 -48.16 -15.83
CA ASP A 276 13.58 -47.56 -17.16
C ASP A 276 14.68 -46.52 -17.35
N ILE A 277 15.65 -46.85 -18.20
CA ILE A 277 16.79 -46.00 -18.52
C ILE A 277 16.33 -44.73 -19.25
N GLU A 278 15.24 -44.80 -20.04
CA GLU A 278 14.71 -43.61 -20.73
C GLU A 278 14.12 -42.60 -19.74
N PHE A 279 13.45 -43.09 -18.69
CA PHE A 279 12.93 -42.23 -17.63
C PHE A 279 14.05 -41.62 -16.76
N LYS A 280 15.16 -42.35 -16.58
CA LYS A 280 16.31 -41.86 -15.80
C LYS A 280 16.85 -40.52 -16.28
N SER A 281 16.83 -40.26 -17.59
CA SER A 281 17.26 -38.97 -18.14
C SER A 281 16.25 -37.83 -17.98
N MET A 282 15.00 -38.13 -17.62
CA MET A 282 13.91 -37.16 -17.47
C MET A 282 13.58 -36.86 -16.02
N ASN A 283 13.80 -37.83 -15.13
CA ASN A 283 13.51 -37.68 -13.71
C ASN A 283 14.39 -36.61 -13.07
N LEU A 284 13.82 -35.91 -12.08
CA LEU A 284 14.58 -35.01 -11.23
C LEU A 284 15.51 -35.82 -10.31
N THR A 285 16.70 -35.28 -10.10
CA THR A 285 17.67 -35.74 -9.10
C THR A 285 17.14 -35.56 -7.69
N LYS A 286 17.81 -36.18 -6.71
CA LYS A 286 17.44 -36.03 -5.30
C LYS A 286 17.53 -34.57 -4.85
N GLU A 287 18.60 -33.88 -5.25
CA GLU A 287 18.84 -32.48 -4.94
C GLU A 287 17.74 -31.57 -5.54
N GLU A 288 17.32 -31.84 -6.78
CA GLU A 288 16.20 -31.14 -7.43
C GLU A 288 14.87 -31.40 -6.73
N TRP A 289 14.58 -32.65 -6.36
CA TRP A 289 13.37 -32.95 -5.60
C TRP A 289 13.33 -32.28 -4.22
N ASP A 290 14.47 -32.12 -3.56
CA ASP A 290 14.57 -31.41 -2.28
C ASP A 290 14.33 -29.89 -2.49
N ALA A 291 14.79 -29.34 -3.62
CA ALA A 291 14.46 -27.97 -4.04
C ALA A 291 12.96 -27.80 -4.37
N VAL A 292 12.34 -28.75 -5.09
CA VAL A 292 10.88 -28.76 -5.36
C VAL A 292 10.08 -28.83 -4.06
N THR A 293 10.53 -29.62 -3.09
CA THR A 293 9.88 -29.71 -1.77
C THR A 293 9.93 -28.36 -1.06
N THR A 294 11.09 -27.72 -1.06
CA THR A 294 11.27 -26.38 -0.48
C THR A 294 10.38 -25.35 -1.18
N PHE A 295 10.29 -25.38 -2.52
CA PHE A 295 9.38 -24.53 -3.29
C PHE A 295 7.91 -24.74 -2.90
N TYR A 296 7.48 -25.99 -2.74
CA TYR A 296 6.12 -26.33 -2.30
C TYR A 296 5.83 -25.77 -0.91
N ASP A 297 6.72 -26.00 0.05
CA ASP A 297 6.57 -25.53 1.43
C ASP A 297 6.46 -23.98 1.49
N LEU A 298 7.28 -23.27 0.70
CA LEU A 298 7.23 -21.80 0.60
C LEU A 298 5.88 -21.27 0.09
N ASN A 299 5.20 -22.04 -0.77
CA ASN A 299 3.90 -21.67 -1.34
C ASN A 299 2.73 -22.08 -0.44
N VAL A 300 2.80 -23.27 0.18
CA VAL A 300 1.75 -23.80 1.06
C VAL A 300 1.68 -23.07 2.40
N GLU A 301 2.80 -22.59 2.95
CA GLU A 301 2.79 -21.69 4.12
C GLU A 301 1.90 -20.43 3.91
N ASN A 302 1.44 -20.16 2.68
CA ASN A 302 0.58 -19.02 2.33
C ASN A 302 -0.86 -19.37 1.91
N ALA A 303 -1.28 -20.64 1.92
CA ALA A 303 -2.67 -20.98 1.58
C ALA A 303 -3.68 -20.32 2.55
N ASP A 304 -3.22 -19.99 3.75
CA ASP A 304 -3.96 -19.35 4.84
C ASP A 304 -4.06 -17.81 4.69
N GLY A 305 -3.28 -17.22 3.78
CA GLY A 305 -3.02 -15.78 3.79
C GLY A 305 -2.34 -15.28 2.54
N THR A 306 -2.94 -15.51 1.37
CA THR A 306 -2.68 -14.65 0.21
C THR A 306 -2.91 -13.22 0.68
N PHE A 307 -1.81 -12.51 0.95
CA PHE A 307 -1.85 -11.15 1.45
C PHE A 307 -2.50 -10.30 0.37
N SER A 308 -3.80 -10.07 0.52
CA SER A 308 -4.56 -9.19 -0.35
C SER A 308 -3.89 -7.83 -0.35
N TYR A 309 -3.61 -7.27 -1.53
CA TYR A 309 -3.15 -5.89 -1.69
C TYR A 309 -4.17 -4.85 -1.19
N ASP A 310 -5.35 -5.28 -0.70
CA ASP A 310 -6.40 -4.43 -0.11
C ASP A 310 -6.10 -4.01 1.35
N TYR A 311 -4.82 -3.90 1.73
CA TYR A 311 -4.49 -3.37 3.06
C TYR A 311 -4.68 -1.86 3.07
N LYS A 312 -5.70 -1.44 3.80
CA LYS A 312 -6.06 -0.03 3.94
C LYS A 312 -5.12 0.75 4.87
N THR A 313 -4.18 0.13 5.58
CA THR A 313 -3.31 0.81 6.56
C THR A 313 -1.94 0.17 6.64
N ALA A 314 -0.94 0.95 7.04
CA ALA A 314 0.47 0.55 6.93
C ALA A 314 0.93 -0.60 7.82
N ASN A 315 0.17 -0.96 8.86
CA ASN A 315 0.51 -2.02 9.82
C ASN A 315 0.77 -3.39 9.18
N MET A 316 0.13 -3.68 8.04
CA MET A 316 0.26 -4.96 7.34
C MET A 316 1.41 -4.97 6.33
N PHE A 317 1.97 -3.81 5.99
CA PHE A 317 3.05 -3.70 5.02
C PHE A 317 4.36 -4.30 5.51
N PHE A 318 4.71 -4.11 6.78
CA PHE A 318 5.94 -4.71 7.32
C PHE A 318 5.90 -6.25 7.30
N PRO A 319 4.87 -6.94 7.83
CA PRO A 319 4.79 -8.40 7.75
C PRO A 319 4.80 -8.93 6.32
N TRP A 320 4.07 -8.26 5.43
CA TRP A 320 4.05 -8.58 4.00
C TRP A 320 5.45 -8.46 3.39
N LEU A 321 6.11 -7.32 3.59
CA LEU A 321 7.44 -7.05 3.06
C LEU A 321 8.47 -8.05 3.59
N CYS A 322 8.43 -8.35 4.90
CA CYS A 322 9.29 -9.35 5.53
C CYS A 322 9.10 -10.73 4.89
N SER A 323 7.84 -11.12 4.66
CA SER A 323 7.52 -12.40 4.03
C SER A 323 8.04 -12.45 2.60
N THR A 324 7.81 -11.42 1.81
CA THR A 324 8.25 -11.34 0.41
C THR A 324 9.77 -11.39 0.34
N TYR A 325 10.46 -10.58 1.14
CA TYR A 325 11.91 -10.56 1.20
C TYR A 325 12.51 -11.90 1.60
N TRP A 326 12.00 -12.51 2.68
CA TRP A 326 12.46 -13.82 3.14
C TRP A 326 12.29 -14.89 2.05
N LYS A 327 11.14 -14.93 1.38
CA LYS A 327 10.90 -15.87 0.28
C LYS A 327 11.85 -15.64 -0.89
N SER A 328 12.10 -14.40 -1.29
CA SER A 328 13.07 -14.11 -2.35
C SER A 328 14.44 -14.66 -2.02
N VAL A 329 14.88 -14.53 -0.76
CA VAL A 329 16.15 -15.09 -0.28
C VAL A 329 16.15 -16.62 -0.30
N GLU A 330 15.05 -17.29 0.09
CA GLU A 330 14.95 -18.75 0.04
C GLU A 330 14.87 -19.27 -1.40
N LEU A 331 14.11 -18.62 -2.28
CA LEU A 331 13.99 -19.01 -3.69
C LEU A 331 15.35 -19.05 -4.37
N VAL A 332 16.22 -18.06 -4.16
CA VAL A 332 17.56 -18.04 -4.76
C VAL A 332 18.49 -19.16 -4.29
N LYS A 333 18.14 -19.87 -3.20
CA LYS A 333 18.86 -21.08 -2.78
C LYS A 333 18.46 -22.32 -3.58
N LEU A 334 17.40 -22.26 -4.40
CA LEU A 334 16.94 -23.35 -5.27
C LEU A 334 17.84 -23.49 -6.51
N LYS A 335 19.11 -23.79 -6.26
CA LYS A 335 20.21 -23.84 -7.25
C LYS A 335 19.90 -24.59 -8.55
N PRO A 336 19.14 -25.70 -8.57
CA PRO A 336 18.87 -26.41 -9.82
C PRO A 336 17.95 -25.66 -10.79
N PHE A 337 17.16 -24.70 -10.30
CA PHE A 337 16.08 -24.07 -11.05
C PHE A 337 16.32 -22.58 -11.31
N ILE A 338 17.47 -22.03 -10.92
CA ILE A 338 17.75 -20.59 -11.00
C ILE A 338 19.11 -20.30 -11.64
N ASP A 339 19.13 -19.30 -12.52
CA ASP A 339 20.37 -18.62 -12.95
C ASP A 339 20.92 -17.80 -11.78
N GLU A 340 21.90 -18.38 -11.07
CA GLU A 340 22.51 -17.86 -9.84
C GLU A 340 23.06 -16.44 -10.02
N ILE A 341 23.62 -16.12 -11.18
CA ILE A 341 24.30 -14.84 -11.42
C ILE A 341 23.29 -13.69 -11.53
N LYS A 342 22.21 -13.88 -12.29
CA LYS A 342 21.17 -12.84 -12.44
C LYS A 342 20.37 -12.62 -11.15
N SER A 343 20.12 -13.70 -10.42
CA SER A 343 19.27 -13.67 -9.24
C SER A 343 19.98 -13.08 -8.01
N LEU A 344 21.29 -13.37 -7.85
CA LEU A 344 22.10 -12.76 -6.80
C LEU A 344 22.29 -11.24 -6.99
N HIS A 345 22.43 -10.77 -8.23
CA HIS A 345 22.52 -9.33 -8.51
C HIS A 345 21.22 -8.62 -8.10
N SER A 346 20.09 -9.20 -8.50
CA SER A 346 18.75 -8.68 -8.22
C SER A 346 18.47 -8.64 -6.70
N ILE A 347 18.80 -9.71 -5.97
CA ILE A 347 18.69 -9.71 -4.50
C ILE A 347 19.59 -8.66 -3.87
N ARG A 348 20.84 -8.52 -4.30
CA ARG A 348 21.76 -7.54 -3.72
C ARG A 348 21.22 -6.11 -3.82
N ASP A 349 20.58 -5.78 -4.94
CA ASP A 349 19.97 -4.46 -5.12
C ASP A 349 18.65 -4.33 -4.33
N GLY A 350 17.84 -5.38 -4.26
CA GLY A 350 16.68 -5.45 -3.35
C GLY A 350 17.03 -5.35 -1.87
N MET A 351 18.20 -5.87 -1.46
CA MET A 351 18.71 -5.78 -0.09
C MET A 351 18.99 -4.35 0.34
N LYS A 352 19.40 -3.45 -0.58
CA LYS A 352 19.61 -2.04 -0.24
C LYS A 352 18.31 -1.40 0.28
N CYS A 353 17.21 -1.64 -0.43
CA CYS A 353 15.88 -1.15 -0.06
C CYS A 353 15.41 -1.71 1.29
N TRP A 354 15.77 -2.96 1.61
CA TRP A 354 15.44 -3.61 2.87
C TRP A 354 16.17 -3.01 4.09
N TYR A 355 17.46 -2.70 3.96
CA TYR A 355 18.28 -2.24 5.08
C TYR A 355 18.01 -0.79 5.47
N ASP A 356 17.65 0.05 4.50
CA ASP A 356 17.55 1.49 4.73
C ASP A 356 16.17 1.87 5.30
N ASP A 357 15.06 1.27 4.84
CA ASP A 357 13.72 1.87 5.03
C ASP A 357 12.70 1.03 5.84
N ASN A 358 13.07 -0.15 6.36
CA ASN A 358 12.09 -1.05 6.99
C ASN A 358 11.62 -0.62 8.40
N LEU A 359 12.36 0.27 9.08
CA LEU A 359 12.09 0.62 10.48
C LEU A 359 10.77 1.39 10.63
N VAL A 360 10.44 2.29 9.68
CA VAL A 360 9.18 3.05 9.72
C VAL A 360 7.97 2.10 9.63
N LEU A 361 8.03 1.11 8.75
CA LEU A 361 6.97 0.11 8.62
C LEU A 361 6.90 -0.80 9.84
N ALA A 362 8.05 -1.12 10.45
CA ALA A 362 8.09 -1.87 11.69
C ALA A 362 7.39 -1.11 12.83
N VAL A 363 7.53 0.22 12.93
CA VAL A 363 6.76 1.04 13.87
C VAL A 363 5.25 0.91 13.58
N ALA A 364 4.83 1.06 12.33
CA ALA A 364 3.42 0.91 11.95
C ALA A 364 2.85 -0.46 12.34
N ALA A 365 3.62 -1.54 12.21
CA ALA A 365 3.22 -2.88 12.61
C ALA A 365 3.16 -3.07 14.15
N VAL A 366 4.06 -2.42 14.90
CA VAL A 366 4.01 -2.41 16.37
C VAL A 366 2.79 -1.68 16.89
N LEU A 367 2.33 -0.65 16.19
CA LEU A 367 1.10 0.08 16.49
C LEU A 367 -0.18 -0.75 16.21
N ASP A 368 -0.06 -1.99 15.73
CA ASP A 368 -1.18 -2.92 15.72
C ASP A 368 -1.32 -3.62 17.09
N PRO A 369 -2.44 -3.43 17.81
CA PRO A 369 -2.63 -3.99 19.14
C PRO A 369 -2.69 -5.52 19.15
N ARG A 370 -2.87 -6.17 18.00
CA ARG A 370 -2.86 -7.64 17.86
C ARG A 370 -1.44 -8.21 17.81
N PHE A 371 -0.49 -7.41 17.30
CA PHE A 371 0.87 -7.86 17.01
C PHE A 371 1.89 -7.31 17.99
N LYS A 372 1.87 -5.98 18.21
CA LYS A 372 2.86 -5.26 19.03
C LYS A 372 4.29 -5.64 18.63
N MET A 373 5.21 -5.73 19.58
CA MET A 373 6.62 -6.04 19.33
C MET A 373 6.86 -7.45 18.74
N ASP A 374 5.91 -8.37 18.89
CA ASP A 374 6.14 -9.77 18.56
C ASP A 374 6.24 -10.02 17.06
N VAL A 375 5.60 -9.21 16.23
CA VAL A 375 5.73 -9.31 14.77
C VAL A 375 7.13 -8.95 14.30
N VAL A 376 7.75 -7.93 14.91
CA VAL A 376 9.12 -7.54 14.61
C VAL A 376 10.09 -8.61 15.09
N LYS A 377 9.91 -9.12 16.32
CA LYS A 377 10.72 -10.24 16.85
C LYS A 377 10.65 -11.48 15.98
N HIS A 378 9.45 -11.85 15.53
CA HIS A 378 9.25 -13.01 14.67
C HIS A 378 10.01 -12.87 13.35
N TRP A 379 9.82 -11.76 12.64
CA TRP A 379 10.44 -11.55 11.34
C TRP A 379 11.94 -11.31 11.41
N TYR A 380 12.41 -10.55 12.40
CA TYR A 380 13.85 -10.33 12.57
C TYR A 380 14.58 -11.63 12.91
N LYS A 381 13.96 -12.52 13.69
CA LYS A 381 14.52 -13.85 13.93
C LYS A 381 14.57 -14.68 12.65
N LYS A 382 13.50 -14.67 11.85
CA LYS A 382 13.40 -15.43 10.59
C LYS A 382 14.39 -14.93 9.52
N ILE A 383 14.64 -13.62 9.49
CA ILE A 383 15.48 -12.97 8.45
C ILE A 383 16.95 -12.87 8.86
N TYR A 384 17.23 -12.39 10.07
CA TYR A 384 18.60 -12.06 10.49
C TYR A 384 19.29 -13.17 11.30
N GLY A 385 18.54 -14.18 11.77
CA GLY A 385 19.10 -15.28 12.56
C GLY A 385 19.87 -14.77 13.77
N ASP A 386 21.19 -14.97 13.77
CA ASP A 386 22.09 -14.61 14.87
C ASP A 386 22.21 -13.09 15.11
N GLU A 387 21.94 -12.25 14.10
CA GLU A 387 21.95 -10.78 14.25
C GLU A 387 20.64 -10.22 14.82
N CYS A 388 19.64 -11.07 15.12
CA CYS A 388 18.30 -10.65 15.54
C CYS A 388 18.31 -9.69 16.73
N GLU A 389 19.02 -10.02 17.82
CA GLU A 389 19.04 -9.20 19.03
C GLU A 389 19.65 -7.81 18.79
N THR A 390 20.70 -7.74 17.98
CA THR A 390 21.32 -6.46 17.57
C THR A 390 20.34 -5.61 16.79
N ARG A 391 19.60 -6.21 15.84
CA ARG A 391 18.60 -5.50 15.03
C ARG A 391 17.40 -5.07 15.87
N LEU A 392 16.97 -5.89 16.82
CA LEU A 392 15.90 -5.55 17.75
C LEU A 392 16.29 -4.39 18.69
N ALA A 393 17.54 -4.33 19.15
CA ALA A 393 18.03 -3.20 19.93
C ALA A 393 17.98 -1.89 19.13
N ILE A 394 18.50 -1.90 17.90
CA ILE A 394 18.45 -0.75 16.99
C ILE A 394 17.00 -0.28 16.76
N PHE A 395 16.08 -1.21 16.52
CA PHE A 395 14.68 -0.89 16.33
C PHE A 395 14.01 -0.34 17.60
N THR A 396 14.32 -0.91 18.77
CA THR A 396 13.77 -0.47 20.06
C THR A 396 14.22 0.95 20.39
N ASP A 397 15.49 1.26 20.16
CA ASP A 397 16.03 2.61 20.31
C ASP A 397 15.35 3.59 19.35
N TYR A 398 15.15 3.18 18.10
CA TYR A 398 14.43 3.99 17.11
C TYR A 398 12.97 4.25 17.52
N LEU A 399 12.21 3.21 17.88
CA LEU A 399 10.82 3.34 18.33
C LEU A 399 10.70 4.27 19.55
N THR A 400 11.63 4.15 20.50
CA THR A 400 11.67 4.98 21.71
C THR A 400 11.97 6.44 21.36
N SER A 401 12.94 6.68 20.48
CA SER A 401 13.25 8.02 19.98
C SER A 401 12.07 8.65 19.25
N VAL A 402 11.37 7.86 18.41
CA VAL A 402 10.17 8.31 17.69
C VAL A 402 9.10 8.73 18.69
N TYR A 403 8.80 7.87 19.66
CA TYR A 403 7.79 8.15 20.67
C TYR A 403 8.11 9.44 21.46
N ASN A 404 9.37 9.66 21.84
CA ASN A 404 9.78 10.85 22.59
C ASN A 404 9.53 12.14 21.84
N GLU A 405 9.77 12.16 20.53
CA GLU A 405 9.53 13.35 19.72
C GLU A 405 8.04 13.73 19.70
N TYR A 406 7.13 12.74 19.64
CA TYR A 406 5.70 13.01 19.77
C TYR A 406 5.32 13.44 21.19
N ALA A 407 5.94 12.86 22.22
CA ALA A 407 5.71 13.23 23.61
C ALA A 407 6.19 14.66 23.92
N GLU A 408 7.31 15.09 23.36
CA GLU A 408 7.87 16.45 23.50
C GLU A 408 7.09 17.48 22.67
N GLY A 409 6.71 17.13 21.44
CA GLY A 409 5.91 17.98 20.54
C GLY A 409 4.52 18.34 21.05
N THR A 410 4.07 17.76 22.17
CA THR A 410 2.81 18.10 22.85
C THR A 410 2.75 19.56 23.33
N ASN A 411 3.89 20.24 23.45
CA ASN A 411 3.94 21.63 23.93
C ASN A 411 3.66 22.70 22.86
N ASP A 412 3.88 22.43 21.56
CA ASP A 412 3.78 23.47 20.52
C ASP A 412 2.38 23.57 19.87
N PHE A 413 1.58 22.50 19.90
CA PHE A 413 0.27 22.46 19.23
C PHE A 413 -0.91 22.99 20.07
N GLN A 414 -0.69 23.40 21.32
CA GLN A 414 -1.73 24.00 22.19
C GLN A 414 -1.73 25.54 22.22
N SER A 415 -1.05 26.21 21.29
CA SER A 415 -1.07 27.69 21.22
C SER A 415 -2.35 28.21 20.53
N SER A 416 -3.49 28.10 21.22
CA SER A 416 -4.63 29.00 20.97
C SER A 416 -4.37 30.35 21.67
N PRO A 417 -4.61 31.50 21.01
CA PRO A 417 -4.45 32.80 21.64
C PRO A 417 -5.70 33.13 22.46
N SER A 418 -5.70 32.77 23.75
CA SER A 418 -6.62 33.37 24.72
C SER A 418 -5.80 34.16 25.73
N GLY A 419 -6.00 35.48 25.72
CA GLY A 419 -5.35 36.41 26.64
C GLY A 419 -5.66 36.08 28.10
N SER A 420 -4.62 36.22 28.92
CA SER A 420 -4.60 36.52 30.35
C SER A 420 -5.81 36.07 31.18
N GLU A 421 -5.62 35.02 31.96
CA GLU A 421 -5.66 35.10 33.43
C GLU A 421 -4.96 33.85 34.01
N GLU A 422 -4.06 34.08 34.95
CA GLU A 422 -3.35 33.04 35.69
C GLU A 422 -4.37 32.17 36.44
N THR A 423 -4.35 30.86 36.21
CA THR A 423 -4.82 29.90 37.20
C THR A 423 -4.02 28.61 37.10
N GLU A 424 -3.24 28.36 38.15
CA GLU A 424 -2.55 27.12 38.44
C GLU A 424 -3.52 25.92 38.42
N SER A 425 -3.20 24.88 37.66
CA SER A 425 -2.75 23.60 38.22
C SER A 425 -2.66 22.58 37.09
N SER A 426 -1.44 22.27 36.64
CA SER A 426 -1.17 21.02 35.94
C SER A 426 -1.43 19.90 36.93
N ILE A 427 -2.61 19.28 36.89
CA ILE A 427 -2.90 18.11 37.72
C ILE A 427 -2.06 16.95 37.15
N SER A 428 -0.87 16.76 37.70
CA SER A 428 -0.09 15.55 37.52
C SER A 428 -0.77 14.43 38.31
N TYR A 429 -1.49 13.54 37.62
CA TYR A 429 -1.92 12.30 38.24
C TYR A 429 -0.71 11.38 38.38
N GLU A 430 -0.29 11.07 39.61
CA GLU A 430 0.62 9.94 39.86
C GLU A 430 -0.12 8.65 39.50
N MET A 431 0.19 8.10 38.32
CA MET A 431 -0.43 6.86 37.86
C MET A 431 0.23 5.67 38.56
N LEU A 432 -0.60 4.91 39.28
CA LEU A 432 -0.19 3.73 40.03
C LEU A 432 -0.18 2.50 39.11
N ASP A 433 0.78 1.59 39.33
CA ASP A 433 0.80 0.29 38.67
C ASP A 433 -0.38 -0.60 39.11
N LEU A 434 -0.52 -1.79 38.48
CA LEU A 434 -1.55 -2.78 38.84
C LEU A 434 -1.48 -3.26 40.30
N SER A 435 -0.40 -2.94 41.03
CA SER A 435 -0.20 -3.22 42.44
C SER A 435 -0.43 -2.02 43.37
N GLY A 436 -0.86 -0.87 42.82
CA GLY A 436 -1.11 0.35 43.57
C GLY A 436 0.15 1.12 43.97
N LYS A 437 1.29 0.91 43.30
CA LYS A 437 2.55 1.60 43.58
C LYS A 437 2.86 2.67 42.54
N PRO A 438 3.55 3.77 42.91
CA PRO A 438 4.03 4.76 41.95
C PRO A 438 4.95 4.10 40.92
N CYS A 439 4.64 4.27 39.63
CA CYS A 439 5.47 3.75 38.54
C CYS A 439 6.90 4.30 38.64
N LYS A 440 7.91 3.42 38.53
CA LYS A 440 9.34 3.78 38.60
C LYS A 440 9.93 4.28 37.27
N PHE A 441 9.14 4.33 36.21
CA PHE A 441 9.56 4.83 34.92
C PHE A 441 9.56 6.36 34.94
N SER A 442 10.45 7.00 34.19
CA SER A 442 10.23 8.41 33.87
C SER A 442 8.82 8.53 33.29
N HIS A 443 8.08 9.56 33.72
CA HIS A 443 6.72 9.82 33.21
C HIS A 443 6.67 9.82 31.67
N ASP A 444 7.81 10.10 31.03
CA ASP A 444 7.99 10.25 29.60
C ASP A 444 7.79 8.96 28.79
N HIS A 445 7.93 7.75 29.34
CA HIS A 445 7.82 6.49 28.54
C HIS A 445 6.70 5.55 28.97
N LEU A 446 5.91 5.93 29.97
CA LEU A 446 4.95 5.04 30.61
C LEU A 446 3.86 4.57 29.64
N GLU A 447 3.36 5.44 28.76
CA GLU A 447 2.33 5.11 27.78
C GLU A 447 2.80 4.03 26.79
N LEU A 448 3.98 4.21 26.19
CA LEU A 448 4.57 3.23 25.26
C LEU A 448 4.78 1.88 25.94
N HIS A 449 5.34 1.90 27.15
CA HIS A 449 5.58 0.69 27.92
C HIS A 449 4.28 -0.06 28.25
N LEU A 450 3.26 0.64 28.76
CA LEU A 450 1.94 0.06 29.05
C LEU A 450 1.27 -0.51 27.81
N TYR A 451 1.37 0.17 26.67
CA TYR A 451 0.86 -0.35 25.41
C TYR A 451 1.58 -1.64 25.01
N LEU A 452 2.91 -1.66 25.03
CA LEU A 452 3.71 -2.82 24.61
C LEU A 452 3.52 -4.04 25.52
N GLU A 453 3.44 -3.84 26.84
CA GLU A 453 3.23 -4.91 27.82
C GLU A 453 1.77 -5.32 28.00
N GLY A 454 0.83 -4.47 27.57
CA GLY A 454 -0.60 -4.74 27.70
C GLY A 454 -1.02 -6.01 26.95
N ILE A 455 -2.19 -6.53 27.32
CA ILE A 455 -2.79 -7.69 26.64
C ILE A 455 -2.96 -7.39 25.15
N LYS A 456 -2.62 -8.36 24.29
CA LYS A 456 -2.83 -8.23 22.85
C LYS A 456 -4.30 -8.40 22.48
N PHE A 457 -4.74 -7.64 21.50
CA PHE A 457 -6.08 -7.82 20.96
C PHE A 457 -6.16 -9.14 20.16
N PRO A 458 -7.26 -9.91 20.26
CA PRO A 458 -7.39 -11.17 19.54
C PRO A 458 -7.40 -10.98 18.01
N LEU A 459 -6.87 -11.98 17.29
CA LEU A 459 -6.88 -12.02 15.83
C LEU A 459 -8.30 -12.36 15.33
N ILE A 460 -9.10 -11.32 15.09
CA ILE A 460 -10.42 -11.43 14.45
C ILE A 460 -10.33 -10.94 13.00
N ARG A 461 -11.12 -11.56 12.10
CA ARG A 461 -11.09 -11.26 10.66
C ARG A 461 -11.52 -9.83 10.35
N ASP A 462 -12.62 -9.38 10.95
CA ASP A 462 -13.20 -8.04 10.69
C ASP A 462 -12.64 -6.95 11.63
N PHE A 463 -11.35 -7.04 11.97
CA PHE A 463 -10.71 -6.05 12.85
C PHE A 463 -10.42 -4.76 12.09
N ASN A 464 -10.96 -3.63 12.57
CA ASN A 464 -10.57 -2.30 12.12
C ASN A 464 -9.61 -1.66 13.13
N ILE A 465 -8.35 -1.50 12.72
CA ILE A 465 -7.30 -0.89 13.54
C ILE A 465 -7.59 0.57 13.87
N LEU A 466 -8.21 1.33 12.96
CA LEU A 466 -8.50 2.75 13.16
C LEU A 466 -9.63 2.94 14.17
N ASP A 467 -10.68 2.13 14.12
CA ASP A 467 -11.78 2.16 15.12
C ASP A 467 -11.27 1.79 16.52
N TRP A 468 -10.30 0.85 16.60
CA TRP A 468 -9.65 0.51 17.86
C TRP A 468 -8.88 1.70 18.43
N TRP A 469 -8.05 2.36 17.61
CA TRP A 469 -7.29 3.52 18.06
C TRP A 469 -8.17 4.72 18.40
N GLN A 470 -9.25 4.96 17.65
CA GLN A 470 -10.27 5.95 17.99
C GLN A 470 -10.81 5.72 19.40
N SER A 471 -11.16 4.47 19.73
CA SER A 471 -11.73 4.10 21.02
C SER A 471 -10.71 4.15 22.17
N ASN A 472 -9.42 4.03 21.86
CA ASN A 472 -8.34 3.95 22.86
C ASN A 472 -7.48 5.22 22.95
N THR A 473 -7.82 6.28 22.21
CA THR A 473 -7.07 7.55 22.18
C THR A 473 -6.92 8.17 23.57
N GLN A 474 -7.92 8.03 24.45
CA GLN A 474 -7.85 8.56 25.82
C GLN A 474 -6.83 7.86 26.72
N TYR A 475 -6.51 6.59 26.43
CA TYR A 475 -5.53 5.80 27.19
C TYR A 475 -4.13 5.96 26.63
N PHE A 476 -4.03 6.21 25.32
CA PHE A 476 -2.78 6.27 24.58
C PHE A 476 -2.74 7.51 23.65
N PRO A 477 -2.75 8.74 24.18
CA PRO A 477 -2.86 9.96 23.37
C PRO A 477 -1.64 10.24 22.51
N THR A 478 -0.42 9.89 22.97
CA THR A 478 0.80 10.08 22.19
C THR A 478 0.88 9.06 21.06
N LEU A 479 0.62 7.79 21.35
CA LEU A 479 0.57 6.73 20.35
C LEU A 479 -0.56 6.97 19.34
N ALA A 480 -1.72 7.49 19.76
CA ALA A 480 -2.80 7.84 18.83
C ALA A 480 -2.37 8.91 17.80
N ARG A 481 -1.50 9.87 18.19
CA ARG A 481 -0.90 10.82 17.24
C ARG A 481 0.07 10.12 16.29
N MET A 482 0.94 9.26 16.81
CA MET A 482 1.84 8.43 15.98
C MET A 482 1.03 7.61 14.97
N VAL A 483 -0.07 7.00 15.39
CA VAL A 483 -0.92 6.15 14.55
C VAL A 483 -1.46 6.91 13.35
N ARG A 484 -1.89 8.17 13.49
CA ARG A 484 -2.40 8.96 12.37
C ARG A 484 -1.33 9.20 11.29
N ASP A 485 -0.08 9.35 11.70
CA ASP A 485 1.04 9.61 10.78
C ASP A 485 1.64 8.31 10.21
N PHE A 486 1.76 7.24 11.01
CA PHE A 486 2.37 5.98 10.60
C PHE A 486 1.40 5.07 9.84
N LEU A 487 0.14 4.94 10.25
CA LEU A 487 -0.81 4.06 9.56
C LEU A 487 -1.31 4.63 8.23
N SER A 488 -1.11 5.93 7.98
CA SER A 488 -1.47 6.57 6.72
C SER A 488 -0.45 6.35 5.60
N ILE A 489 0.77 5.89 5.93
CA ILE A 489 1.82 5.55 4.95
C ILE A 489 1.28 4.53 3.94
N GLN A 490 1.49 4.79 2.65
CA GLN A 490 1.16 3.87 1.56
C GLN A 490 2.42 3.51 0.78
N ILE A 491 2.79 2.23 0.77
CA ILE A 491 4.01 1.76 0.08
C ILE A 491 3.74 1.16 -1.30
N THR A 492 2.50 0.72 -1.53
CA THR A 492 2.08 0.14 -2.80
C THR A 492 1.34 1.22 -3.56
N VAL A 493 1.99 1.73 -4.60
CA VAL A 493 1.36 2.53 -5.66
C VAL A 493 0.10 1.79 -6.12
N PRO A 494 -1.07 2.46 -6.22
CA PRO A 494 -2.17 1.90 -6.99
C PRO A 494 -1.60 1.52 -8.35
N TYR A 495 -1.85 0.28 -8.75
CA TYR A 495 -1.31 -0.32 -9.98
C TYR A 495 -1.33 0.71 -11.12
N VAL A 496 -0.25 0.74 -11.92
CA VAL A 496 -0.08 1.66 -13.07
C VAL A 496 -1.35 1.78 -13.91
N ASP A 497 -2.15 0.71 -13.99
CA ASP A 497 -3.48 0.66 -14.61
C ASP A 497 -4.45 1.75 -14.13
N ASP A 498 -4.53 2.12 -12.84
CA ASP A 498 -5.48 3.14 -12.36
C ASP A 498 -5.13 4.56 -12.86
N VAL A 499 -3.82 4.83 -12.97
CA VAL A 499 -3.29 6.11 -13.44
C VAL A 499 -3.27 6.16 -14.97
N ASP A 500 -2.90 5.06 -15.62
CA ASP A 500 -3.00 4.90 -17.07
C ASP A 500 -4.45 4.95 -17.51
N ASP A 501 -5.39 4.36 -16.78
CA ASP A 501 -6.82 4.44 -17.06
C ASP A 501 -7.34 5.86 -16.90
N GLY A 502 -6.88 6.60 -15.88
CA GLY A 502 -7.16 8.02 -15.70
C GLY A 502 -6.60 8.90 -16.83
N MET A 503 -5.35 8.65 -17.26
CA MET A 503 -4.73 9.34 -18.41
C MET A 503 -5.41 8.99 -19.73
N ASN A 504 -5.77 7.72 -19.93
CA ASN A 504 -6.52 7.24 -21.07
C ASN A 504 -7.93 7.85 -21.09
N ALA A 505 -8.58 8.01 -19.92
CA ALA A 505 -9.85 8.72 -19.78
C ALA A 505 -9.71 10.22 -20.09
N ALA A 506 -8.65 10.88 -19.63
CA ALA A 506 -8.36 12.28 -19.95
C ALA A 506 -8.10 12.48 -21.45
N GLN A 507 -7.40 11.53 -22.09
CA GLN A 507 -7.20 11.51 -23.54
C GLN A 507 -8.52 11.31 -24.30
N ARG A 508 -9.39 10.39 -23.84
CA ARG A 508 -10.75 10.22 -24.38
C ARG A 508 -11.62 11.46 -24.22
N ALA A 509 -11.32 12.32 -23.25
CA ALA A 509 -12.03 13.58 -22.99
C ALA A 509 -11.41 14.81 -23.72
N ASP A 510 -10.45 14.61 -24.63
CA ASP A 510 -9.76 15.68 -25.37
C ASP A 510 -9.09 16.76 -24.50
N LEU A 511 -8.68 16.41 -23.28
CA LEU A 511 -7.99 17.31 -22.34
C LEU A 511 -6.52 17.48 -22.71
N ASN A 512 -6.25 18.33 -23.70
CA ASN A 512 -4.90 18.54 -24.23
C ASN A 512 -4.02 19.50 -23.41
N SER A 513 -4.60 20.23 -22.45
CA SER A 513 -3.84 21.16 -21.59
C SER A 513 -3.37 20.48 -20.30
N ASP A 514 -2.17 20.82 -19.82
CA ASP A 514 -1.64 20.31 -18.54
C ASP A 514 -2.63 20.57 -17.38
N MET A 515 -3.19 21.78 -17.32
CA MET A 515 -4.14 22.18 -16.29
C MET A 515 -5.47 21.42 -16.37
N GLY A 516 -5.96 21.11 -17.57
CA GLY A 516 -7.16 20.30 -17.74
C GLY A 516 -6.95 18.86 -17.27
N ARG A 517 -5.78 18.27 -17.56
CA ARG A 517 -5.41 16.92 -17.11
C ARG A 517 -5.25 16.84 -15.60
N GLU A 518 -4.54 17.81 -15.00
CA GLU A 518 -4.38 17.91 -13.56
C GLU A 518 -5.74 18.07 -12.86
N ALA A 519 -6.57 18.98 -13.35
CA ALA A 519 -7.91 19.22 -12.80
C ALA A 519 -8.80 17.97 -12.85
N PHE A 520 -8.77 17.24 -13.96
CA PHE A 520 -9.53 16.00 -14.12
C PHE A 520 -9.03 14.91 -13.16
N MET A 521 -7.72 14.65 -13.13
CA MET A 521 -7.15 13.62 -12.26
C MET A 521 -7.36 13.89 -10.77
N CYS A 522 -7.28 15.15 -10.33
CA CYS A 522 -7.52 15.50 -8.93
C CYS A 522 -9.02 15.48 -8.55
N SER A 523 -9.92 15.38 -9.53
CA SER A 523 -11.37 15.37 -9.33
C SER A 523 -12.00 13.98 -9.31
N ILE A 524 -11.24 12.97 -9.77
CA ILE A 524 -11.57 11.53 -9.66
C ILE A 524 -11.06 11.02 -8.32
#